data_AF-A0A672NUQ4-F1
#
_entry.id   AF-A0A672NUQ4-F1
#
_cell.length_a   1.000
_cell.length_b   1.000
_cell.length_c   1.000
_cell.angle_alpha   90.00
_cell.angle_beta   90.00
_cell.angle_gamma   90.00
#
_symmetry.space_group_name_H-M   'P 1'
#
loop_
_entity.id
_entity.type
_entity.pdbx_description
1 polymer ?
#
loop_
_entity_poly.entity_id
_entity_poly.type
_entity_poly.pdbx_seq_one_letter_code
_entity_poly.pdbx_strand_id
1 'polypeptide(L)'
;TNDLNKINPMYQFSLKAFNVVFHKAVQNADASSDVKTRVNALIACITFSTFNYINRGFMLDGCLDPRELDFLLRFNIDHSYVSPLDFLSNSAWSAVKVSTNLETQTHTHTLPGSECPEKEKLPQEWKNKSLLQKLILMRALQPDRMTYALRNVVEVQLGVQYTEGRKMEFARSFKECGPASPVFFILSPGVDPLKYVESLCKKKLGFTIDLGKLHNVSLGQGQEYVAELATEKASKEGHWVILQNIHPVAKCLGSLEKLLERCCVNSHQDYRVFMSAEPSLTPPEHIIPQGILENSIKINNEPPTGMLANLHAALDNFDQDILDQCSREQEFKTILFSLCYFHASVAERRKFGPQGWNRKYPFNTGDLSISVNVLYNYLEANSQVPSEDLCYLFGEIMYGGHITDDWDRRLCRIYLEEYMQPNQVSSWTSGNQLPEQPRYIVVWENVCFHRAALVLDWFTNNQRFSNIFLPAYSPFLNPIEEFFSAWQWKVYDREPYIRAHLLQAMEEACLDISVDACQGWIRHTRGFYPRCLARANIACDVDEILWPDPEQRWDAEAE
;
A
#
# COMPACT_ATOMS: atom_id res chain seq x y z
N THR A 1 2.25 18.71 22.31
CA THR A 1 0.86 18.36 21.90
C THR A 1 0.10 19.57 21.39
N ASN A 2 0.12 20.71 22.08
CA ASN A 2 -0.64 21.90 21.68
C ASN A 2 -0.29 22.46 20.30
N ASP A 3 0.94 22.27 19.80
CA ASP A 3 1.32 22.74 18.46
C ASP A 3 0.70 21.92 17.30
N LEU A 4 0.12 20.75 17.56
CA LEU A 4 -0.55 19.96 16.51
C LEU A 4 -1.80 20.66 15.96
N ASN A 5 -2.42 21.55 16.75
CA ASN A 5 -3.54 22.38 16.31
C ASN A 5 -3.15 23.33 15.16
N LYS A 6 -1.85 23.68 15.03
CA LYS A 6 -1.31 24.50 13.94
C LYS A 6 -1.28 23.73 12.62
N ILE A 7 -1.20 22.40 12.69
CA ILE A 7 -1.22 21.52 11.52
C ILE A 7 -2.66 21.29 11.08
N ASN A 8 -3.53 20.91 12.02
CA ASN A 8 -4.96 20.74 11.74
C ASN A 8 -5.77 21.01 13.02
N PRO A 9 -6.81 21.87 12.97
CA PRO A 9 -7.67 22.19 14.11
C PRO A 9 -8.30 20.97 14.80
N MET A 10 -8.43 19.83 14.13
CA MET A 10 -8.96 18.60 14.73
C MET A 10 -8.06 18.03 15.85
N TYR A 11 -6.77 18.38 15.88
CA TYR A 11 -5.80 17.92 16.88
C TYR A 11 -5.69 18.87 18.08
N GLN A 12 -6.83 19.20 18.68
CA GLN A 12 -6.92 19.98 19.93
C GLN A 12 -7.10 19.03 21.12
N PHE A 13 -6.34 19.24 22.19
CA PHE A 13 -6.35 18.37 23.36
C PHE A 13 -6.37 19.21 24.64
N SER A 14 -7.29 18.91 25.57
CA SER A 14 -7.26 19.54 26.89
C SER A 14 -6.23 18.87 27.80
N LEU A 15 -5.64 19.67 28.69
CA LEU A 15 -4.85 19.15 29.82
C LEU A 15 -5.68 18.21 30.70
N LYS A 16 -6.98 18.49 30.85
CA LYS A 16 -7.91 17.66 31.62
C LYS A 16 -8.02 16.25 31.03
N ALA A 17 -8.21 16.13 29.72
CA ALA A 17 -8.28 14.82 29.07
C ALA A 17 -6.91 14.11 29.10
N PHE A 18 -5.81 14.84 28.89
CA PHE A 18 -4.46 14.27 29.01
C PHE A 18 -4.19 13.71 30.42
N ASN A 19 -4.60 14.40 31.49
CA ASN A 19 -4.43 13.90 32.86
C ASN A 19 -5.14 12.56 33.09
N VAL A 20 -6.31 12.33 32.49
CA VAL A 20 -7.01 11.05 32.57
C VAL A 20 -6.19 9.94 31.92
N VAL A 21 -5.65 10.19 30.72
CA VAL A 21 -4.77 9.24 30.01
C VAL A 21 -3.49 8.97 30.82
N PHE A 22 -2.87 10.02 31.35
CA PHE A 22 -1.66 9.92 32.17
C PHE A 22 -1.90 9.06 33.41
N HIS A 23 -2.96 9.32 34.19
CA HIS A 23 -3.25 8.53 35.38
C HIS A 23 -3.57 7.07 35.06
N LYS A 24 -4.31 6.80 33.97
CA LYS A 24 -4.57 5.44 33.50
C LYS A 24 -3.27 4.73 33.08
N ALA A 25 -2.37 5.42 32.38
CA ALA A 25 -1.07 4.86 31.99
C ALA A 25 -0.21 4.52 33.22
N VAL A 26 -0.20 5.38 34.24
CA VAL A 26 0.52 5.12 35.51
C VAL A 26 -0.03 3.89 36.23
N GLN A 27 -1.35 3.70 36.23
CA GLN A 27 -2.02 2.54 36.83
C GLN A 27 -1.74 1.24 36.05
N ASN A 28 -1.71 1.31 34.72
CA ASN A 28 -1.50 0.16 33.85
C ASN A 28 -0.03 -0.24 33.71
N ALA A 29 0.91 0.67 33.98
CA ALA A 29 2.34 0.38 33.90
C ALA A 29 2.73 -0.72 34.90
N ASP A 30 3.63 -1.62 34.49
CA ASP A 30 4.07 -2.75 35.32
C ASP A 30 4.71 -2.31 36.64
N ALA A 31 4.19 -2.84 37.74
CA ALA A 31 4.74 -2.58 39.07
C ALA A 31 6.10 -3.27 39.22
N SER A 32 7.08 -2.55 39.79
CA SER A 32 8.40 -3.09 40.11
C SER A 32 8.90 -2.48 41.42
N SER A 33 9.57 -3.30 42.22
CA SER A 33 10.22 -2.86 43.47
C SER A 33 11.52 -2.09 43.20
N ASP A 34 12.17 -2.31 42.05
CA ASP A 34 13.33 -1.54 41.64
C ASP A 34 12.90 -0.21 41.00
N VAL A 35 13.40 0.90 41.56
CA VAL A 35 13.02 2.25 41.15
C VAL A 35 13.38 2.49 39.68
N LYS A 36 14.56 2.06 39.24
CA LYS A 36 15.01 2.31 37.86
C LYS A 36 14.12 1.57 36.86
N THR A 37 13.81 0.31 37.14
CA THR A 37 12.91 -0.51 36.32
C THR A 37 11.50 0.06 36.31
N ARG A 38 10.98 0.52 37.47
CA ARG A 38 9.66 1.14 37.57
C ARG A 38 9.58 2.45 36.78
N VAL A 39 10.60 3.30 36.84
CA VAL A 39 10.66 4.55 36.08
C VAL A 39 10.66 4.26 34.58
N ASN A 40 11.45 3.31 34.11
CA ASN A 40 11.47 2.93 32.69
C ASN A 40 10.11 2.38 32.21
N ALA A 41 9.46 1.53 33.01
CA ALA A 41 8.13 1.01 32.70
C ALA A 41 7.08 2.12 32.62
N LEU A 42 7.13 3.10 33.55
CA LEU A 42 6.27 4.27 33.54
C LEU A 42 6.49 5.12 32.29
N ILE A 43 7.74 5.44 31.95
CA ILE A 43 8.07 6.22 30.74
C ILE A 43 7.53 5.51 29.50
N ALA A 44 7.80 4.21 29.34
CA ALA A 44 7.33 3.45 28.17
C ALA A 44 5.79 3.44 28.08
N CYS A 45 5.09 3.15 29.18
CA CYS A 45 3.63 3.06 29.19
C CYS A 45 2.97 4.43 28.95
N ILE A 46 3.48 5.49 29.58
CA ILE A 46 2.97 6.87 29.40
C ILE A 46 3.20 7.32 27.96
N THR A 47 4.40 7.11 27.41
CA THR A 47 4.72 7.49 26.03
C THR A 47 3.82 6.77 25.03
N PHE A 48 3.66 5.45 25.16
CA PHE A 48 2.81 4.67 24.25
C PHE A 48 1.32 5.02 24.38
N SER A 49 0.81 5.20 25.59
CA SER A 49 -0.58 5.60 25.81
C SER A 49 -0.86 7.00 25.26
N THR A 50 0.09 7.91 25.43
CA THR A 50 0.03 9.28 24.88
C THR A 50 0.08 9.26 23.35
N PHE A 51 0.94 8.43 22.75
CA PHE A 51 1.01 8.23 21.31
C PHE A 51 -0.33 7.73 20.72
N ASN A 52 -0.94 6.73 21.36
CA ASN A 52 -2.24 6.20 20.95
C ASN A 52 -3.37 7.23 21.11
N TYR A 53 -3.34 8.02 22.19
CA TYR A 53 -4.34 9.07 22.44
C TYR A 53 -4.27 10.22 21.42
N ILE A 54 -3.06 10.62 21.03
CA ILE A 54 -2.86 11.76 20.11
C ILE A 54 -3.07 11.34 18.65
N ASN A 55 -2.85 10.06 18.32
CA ASN A 55 -2.78 9.53 16.95
C ASN A 55 -1.75 10.28 16.06
N ARG A 56 -0.60 9.62 15.83
CA ARG A 56 0.42 9.93 14.79
C ARG A 56 1.06 11.33 14.82
N GLY A 57 1.05 12.02 15.95
CA GLY A 57 1.75 13.29 16.12
C GLY A 57 2.67 13.26 17.32
N PHE A 58 3.72 12.44 17.29
CA PHE A 58 4.77 12.50 18.31
C PHE A 58 6.09 12.91 17.67
N MET A 59 6.68 13.99 18.18
CA MET A 59 8.08 14.29 17.96
C MET A 59 8.91 13.39 18.88
N LEU A 60 9.90 12.72 18.29
CA LEU A 60 10.90 11.94 19.01
C LEU A 60 11.61 12.86 20.03
N ASP A 61 11.23 12.77 21.30
CA ASP A 61 11.97 13.42 22.38
C ASP A 61 13.20 12.56 22.69
N GLY A 62 14.35 12.97 22.12
CA GLY A 62 15.62 12.32 22.39
C GLY A 62 16.72 12.73 21.42
N CYS A 63 17.63 13.61 21.87
CA CYS A 63 18.98 13.80 21.32
C CYS A 63 19.10 14.00 19.79
N LEU A 64 18.09 14.60 19.16
CA LEU A 64 18.20 15.03 17.77
C LEU A 64 18.95 16.37 17.72
N ASP A 65 20.03 16.45 16.95
CA ASP A 65 20.73 17.72 16.76
C ASP A 65 19.77 18.70 16.07
N PRO A 66 19.42 19.84 16.71
CA PRO A 66 18.47 20.80 16.15
C PRO A 66 18.90 21.35 14.79
N ARG A 67 20.21 21.43 14.53
CA ARG A 67 20.76 21.90 13.25
C ARG A 67 20.58 20.85 12.15
N GLU A 68 20.84 19.59 12.47
CA GLU A 68 20.59 18.47 11.53
C GLU A 68 19.10 18.32 11.22
N LEU A 69 18.24 18.51 12.23
CA LEU A 69 16.80 18.47 12.04
C LEU A 69 16.31 19.66 11.18
N ASP A 70 16.77 20.88 11.44
CA ASP A 70 16.42 22.05 10.61
C ASP A 70 16.90 21.88 9.17
N PHE A 71 18.12 21.36 8.98
CA PHE A 71 18.64 21.03 7.66
C PHE A 71 17.81 19.92 7.00
N LEU A 72 17.46 18.85 7.71
CA LEU A 72 16.63 17.79 7.18
C LEU A 72 15.26 18.32 6.75
N LEU A 73 14.65 19.24 7.50
CA LEU A 73 13.31 19.78 7.21
C LEU A 73 13.34 20.78 6.05
N ARG A 74 14.18 21.81 6.13
CA ARG A 74 14.28 22.88 5.12
C ARG A 74 15.00 22.42 3.86
N PHE A 75 16.00 21.56 4.02
CA PHE A 75 16.83 21.01 2.96
C PHE A 75 17.45 22.11 2.09
N ASN A 76 17.96 23.15 2.77
CA ASN A 76 18.62 24.29 2.15
C ASN A 76 20.01 23.88 1.68
N ILE A 77 20.09 23.41 0.45
CA ILE A 77 21.33 22.94 -0.17
C ILE A 77 21.99 24.07 -0.95
N ASP A 78 23.31 24.20 -0.81
CA ASP A 78 24.11 25.04 -1.68
C ASP A 78 24.30 24.37 -3.04
N HIS A 79 23.89 24.97 -4.15
CA HIS A 79 24.04 24.39 -5.48
C HIS A 79 25.43 24.61 -6.11
N SER A 80 26.39 25.18 -5.36
CA SER A 80 27.72 25.51 -5.84
C SER A 80 28.64 24.30 -6.07
N TYR A 81 28.34 23.14 -5.48
CA TYR A 81 29.19 21.96 -5.61
C TYR A 81 28.84 21.14 -6.85
N VAL A 82 29.85 20.92 -7.69
CA VAL A 82 29.76 20.01 -8.84
C VAL A 82 29.94 18.57 -8.34
N SER A 83 29.02 17.70 -8.75
CA SER A 83 29.10 16.27 -8.46
C SER A 83 30.30 15.65 -9.18
N PRO A 84 31.17 14.92 -8.47
CA PRO A 84 32.22 14.11 -9.08
C PRO A 84 31.68 12.75 -9.59
N LEU A 85 30.37 12.50 -9.44
CA LEU A 85 29.72 11.23 -9.77
C LEU A 85 28.62 11.49 -10.82
N ASP A 86 28.76 10.88 -11.99
CA ASP A 86 27.85 11.09 -13.13
C ASP A 86 26.39 10.69 -12.85
N PHE A 87 26.19 9.76 -11.91
CA PHE A 87 24.86 9.28 -11.51
C PHE A 87 24.20 10.15 -10.42
N LEU A 88 24.91 11.11 -9.82
CA LEU A 88 24.36 12.04 -8.83
C LEU A 88 24.24 13.43 -9.42
N SER A 89 23.08 14.06 -9.19
CA SER A 89 22.91 15.47 -9.50
C SER A 89 23.78 16.33 -8.58
N ASN A 90 24.16 17.52 -9.06
CA ASN A 90 24.88 18.51 -8.27
C ASN A 90 24.12 18.89 -6.98
N SER A 91 22.78 18.90 -7.02
CA SER A 91 21.95 19.13 -5.84
C SER A 91 22.04 17.99 -4.82
N ALA A 92 21.95 16.72 -5.25
CA ALA A 92 22.11 15.57 -4.37
C ALA A 92 23.52 15.53 -3.77
N TRP A 93 24.55 15.76 -4.57
CA TRP A 93 25.93 15.80 -4.12
C TRP A 93 26.18 16.91 -3.09
N SER A 94 25.62 18.08 -3.32
CA SER A 94 25.75 19.20 -2.40
C SER A 94 25.11 18.92 -1.03
N ALA A 95 23.96 18.23 -1.00
CA ALA A 95 23.37 17.77 0.26
C ALA A 95 24.27 16.77 0.99
N VAL A 96 24.84 15.80 0.27
CA VAL A 96 25.77 14.82 0.82
C VAL A 96 26.97 15.53 1.45
N LYS A 97 27.57 16.49 0.73
CA LYS A 97 28.75 17.22 1.18
C LYS A 97 28.48 18.02 2.46
N VAL A 98 27.38 18.78 2.50
CA VAL A 98 26.99 19.58 3.67
C VAL A 98 26.65 18.71 4.89
N SER A 99 25.99 17.57 4.66
CA SER A 99 25.57 16.68 5.76
C SER A 99 26.71 15.86 6.38
N THR A 100 27.77 15.59 5.63
CA THR A 100 28.77 14.59 6.04
C THR A 100 30.12 15.17 6.38
N ASN A 101 30.38 16.45 6.08
CA ASN A 101 31.71 17.07 6.13
C ASN A 101 32.79 16.23 5.42
N LEU A 102 32.40 15.48 4.38
CA LEU A 102 33.33 14.65 3.61
C LEU A 102 34.24 15.54 2.75
N GLU A 103 35.55 15.51 3.04
CA GLU A 103 36.58 16.23 2.28
C GLU A 103 37.08 15.43 1.05
N THR A 104 36.79 14.13 0.96
CA THR A 104 37.43 13.25 -0.02
C THR A 104 36.45 12.46 -0.90
N GLN A 105 36.82 12.34 -2.17
CA GLN A 105 36.19 11.49 -3.19
C GLN A 105 36.27 10.01 -2.78
N THR A 106 35.40 9.56 -1.88
CA THR A 106 35.26 8.13 -1.64
C THR A 106 34.53 7.53 -2.83
N HIS A 107 35.20 6.64 -3.56
CA HIS A 107 34.59 5.73 -4.53
C HIS A 107 33.56 4.84 -3.82
N THR A 108 32.39 5.38 -3.53
CA THR A 108 31.26 4.61 -3.01
C THR A 108 30.62 3.93 -4.22
N HIS A 109 31.16 2.77 -4.56
CA HIS A 109 30.41 1.81 -5.34
C HIS A 109 29.11 1.52 -4.56
N THR A 110 28.00 1.78 -5.27
CA THR A 110 26.59 1.43 -5.01
C THR A 110 25.84 2.24 -3.90
N LEU A 111 24.59 2.72 -4.09
CA LEU A 111 23.52 2.28 -5.01
C LEU A 111 22.58 3.40 -5.50
N PRO A 112 22.54 3.68 -6.81
CA PRO A 112 21.30 3.85 -7.56
C PRO A 112 20.89 2.46 -8.06
N GLY A 113 19.74 1.95 -7.61
CA GLY A 113 19.15 0.72 -8.19
C GLY A 113 18.64 -0.35 -7.22
N SER A 114 18.80 -0.20 -5.89
CA SER A 114 18.11 -1.10 -4.94
C SER A 114 16.66 -0.69 -4.74
N GLU A 115 15.79 -1.69 -4.61
CA GLU A 115 14.36 -1.54 -4.34
C GLU A 115 14.06 -1.15 -2.88
N CYS A 116 14.98 -1.41 -1.94
CA CYS A 116 14.80 -1.16 -0.50
C CYS A 116 16.05 -0.59 0.20
N PRO A 117 16.61 0.54 -0.27
CA PRO A 117 17.87 1.07 0.22
C PRO A 117 17.81 1.55 1.68
N GLU A 118 16.62 1.87 2.19
CA GLU A 118 16.45 2.23 3.60
C GLU A 118 16.71 1.08 4.59
N LYS A 119 16.79 -0.17 4.10
CA LYS A 119 17.13 -1.35 4.89
C LYS A 119 18.59 -1.78 4.74
N GLU A 120 19.30 -1.17 3.81
CA GLU A 120 20.66 -1.57 3.50
C GLU A 120 21.68 -0.95 4.46
N LYS A 121 22.79 -1.66 4.65
CA LYS A 121 23.90 -1.15 5.44
C LYS A 121 24.66 -0.14 4.57
N LEU A 122 24.66 1.11 5.00
CA LEU A 122 25.42 2.16 4.33
C LEU A 122 26.93 1.82 4.30
N PRO A 123 27.62 2.10 3.18
CA PRO A 123 29.02 1.74 2.99
C PRO A 123 29.96 2.59 3.86
N GLN A 124 31.13 2.03 4.17
CA GLN A 124 32.31 2.73 4.70
C GLN A 124 31.98 3.74 5.83
N GLU A 125 32.35 5.01 5.62
CA GLU A 125 32.22 6.10 6.60
C GLU A 125 30.76 6.49 6.88
N TRP A 126 29.83 6.13 6.01
CA TRP A 126 28.40 6.43 6.18
C TRP A 126 27.74 5.51 7.21
N LYS A 127 28.34 4.35 7.50
CA LYS A 127 27.86 3.40 8.50
C LYS A 127 27.74 4.03 9.90
N ASN A 128 28.71 4.87 10.25
CA ASN A 128 28.86 5.48 11.58
C ASN A 128 28.11 6.80 11.75
N LYS A 129 27.37 7.25 10.72
CA LYS A 129 26.58 8.48 10.77
C LYS A 129 25.37 8.36 11.73
N SER A 130 24.96 9.50 12.28
CA SER A 130 23.77 9.62 13.14
C SER A 130 22.51 9.20 12.37
N LEU A 131 21.43 8.86 13.08
CA LEU A 131 20.15 8.52 12.43
C LEU A 131 19.62 9.68 11.55
N LEU A 132 19.80 10.93 11.99
CA LEU A 132 19.42 12.11 11.21
C LEU A 132 20.29 12.30 9.97
N GLN A 133 21.61 12.16 10.09
CA GLN A 133 22.51 12.21 8.94
C GLN A 133 22.15 11.13 7.92
N LYS A 134 21.77 9.92 8.36
CA LYS A 134 21.28 8.86 7.47
C LYS A 134 19.98 9.24 6.77
N LEU A 135 19.06 9.92 7.45
CA LEU A 135 17.84 10.47 6.82
C LEU A 135 18.15 11.58 5.82
N ILE A 136 19.12 12.46 6.12
CA ILE A 136 19.55 13.52 5.20
C ILE A 136 20.16 12.91 3.93
N LEU A 137 21.02 11.89 4.08
CA LEU A 137 21.55 11.12 2.96
C LEU A 137 20.44 10.47 2.14
N MET A 138 19.45 9.85 2.80
CA MET A 138 18.30 9.27 2.10
C MET A 138 17.51 10.34 1.34
N ARG A 139 17.28 11.51 1.94
CA ARG A 139 16.57 12.63 1.28
C ARG A 139 17.33 13.15 0.06
N ALA A 140 18.67 13.08 0.08
CA ALA A 140 19.52 13.49 -1.03
C ALA A 140 19.56 12.46 -2.17
N LEU A 141 19.64 11.17 -1.84
CA LEU A 141 19.87 10.10 -2.81
C LEU A 141 18.56 9.50 -3.34
N GLN A 142 17.56 9.30 -2.48
CA GLN A 142 16.27 8.69 -2.79
C GLN A 142 15.12 9.33 -1.99
N PRO A 143 14.70 10.56 -2.37
CA PRO A 143 13.66 11.29 -1.65
C PRO A 143 12.31 10.55 -1.62
N ASP A 144 12.04 9.68 -2.59
CA ASP A 144 10.84 8.84 -2.68
C ASP A 144 10.75 7.78 -1.56
N ARG A 145 11.90 7.38 -0.99
CA ARG A 145 11.98 6.40 0.11
C ARG A 145 11.89 7.02 1.50
N MET A 146 11.76 8.34 1.62
CA MET A 146 11.82 9.05 2.90
C MET A 146 10.80 8.57 3.94
N THR A 147 9.58 8.24 3.52
CA THR A 147 8.55 7.73 4.45
C THR A 147 8.96 6.39 5.07
N TYR A 148 9.59 5.51 4.29
CA TYR A 148 10.08 4.21 4.77
C TYR A 148 11.31 4.38 5.65
N ALA A 149 12.23 5.28 5.28
CA ALA A 149 13.41 5.57 6.09
C ALA A 149 13.03 6.18 7.45
N LEU A 150 12.08 7.13 7.47
CA LEU A 150 11.53 7.69 8.71
C LEU A 150 10.88 6.61 9.57
N ARG A 151 10.10 5.71 8.96
CA ARG A 151 9.52 4.56 9.66
C ARG A 151 10.60 3.72 10.34
N ASN A 152 11.67 3.37 9.63
CA ASN A 152 12.76 2.57 10.19
C ASN A 152 13.45 3.30 11.36
N VAL A 153 13.65 4.62 11.26
CA VAL A 153 14.22 5.40 12.36
C VAL A 153 13.32 5.39 13.60
N VAL A 154 12.01 5.57 13.42
CA VAL A 154 11.04 5.51 14.51
C VAL A 154 11.02 4.11 15.14
N GLU A 155 11.08 3.06 14.34
CA GLU A 155 11.12 1.67 14.81
C GLU A 155 12.39 1.38 15.61
N VAL A 156 13.55 1.89 15.18
CA VAL A 156 14.82 1.73 15.92
C VAL A 156 14.83 2.52 17.22
N GLN A 157 14.23 3.71 17.25
CA GLN A 157 14.27 4.58 18.44
C GLN A 157 13.17 4.29 19.46
N LEU A 158 11.94 4.01 19.01
CA LEU A 158 10.78 3.83 19.88
C LEU A 158 10.24 2.39 19.89
N GLY A 159 10.57 1.59 18.87
CA GLY A 159 10.08 0.23 18.70
C GLY A 159 9.00 0.09 17.63
N VAL A 160 8.82 -1.15 17.16
CA VAL A 160 7.92 -1.52 16.06
C VAL A 160 6.45 -1.15 16.31
N GLN A 161 6.02 -1.14 17.58
CA GLN A 161 4.65 -0.77 17.98
C GLN A 161 4.25 0.67 17.62
N TYR A 162 5.22 1.56 17.37
CA TYR A 162 4.97 2.95 16.94
C TYR A 162 4.84 3.09 15.41
N THR A 163 5.14 2.03 14.67
CA THR A 163 5.09 2.00 13.19
C THR A 163 4.12 0.96 12.64
N GLU A 164 3.66 0.02 13.46
CA GLU A 164 2.62 -0.93 13.10
C GLU A 164 1.29 -0.22 12.86
N GLY A 165 0.85 -0.19 11.60
CA GLY A 165 -0.44 0.35 11.19
C GLY A 165 -1.64 -0.54 11.54
N ARG A 166 -1.54 -1.42 12.55
CA ARG A 166 -2.70 -2.23 12.97
C ARG A 166 -3.76 -1.27 13.50
N LYS A 167 -4.97 -1.36 12.94
CA LYS A 167 -6.15 -0.61 13.43
C LYS A 167 -6.21 -0.79 14.94
N MET A 168 -6.18 0.34 15.67
CA MET A 168 -6.44 0.30 17.10
C MET A 168 -7.87 -0.20 17.28
N GLU A 169 -8.02 -1.34 17.93
CA GLU A 169 -9.33 -1.93 18.20
C GLU A 169 -10.15 -0.94 19.04
N PHE A 170 -11.32 -0.51 18.55
CA PHE A 170 -12.19 0.44 19.24
C PHE A 170 -12.48 0.01 20.70
N ALA A 171 -12.52 -1.29 20.97
CA ALA A 171 -12.69 -1.84 22.31
C ALA A 171 -11.60 -1.41 23.32
N ARG A 172 -10.38 -1.10 22.85
CA ARG A 172 -9.30 -0.57 23.69
C ARG A 172 -9.54 0.89 24.04
N SER A 173 -9.80 1.73 23.03
CA SER A 173 -10.15 3.14 23.23
C SER A 173 -11.44 3.30 24.06
N PHE A 174 -12.37 2.36 23.96
CA PHE A 174 -13.59 2.35 24.76
C PHE A 174 -13.32 2.30 26.28
N LYS A 175 -12.27 1.60 26.73
CA LYS A 175 -11.88 1.57 28.16
C LYS A 175 -11.45 2.96 28.67
N GLU A 176 -11.08 3.83 27.76
CA GLU A 176 -10.68 5.20 28.08
C GLU A 176 -11.88 6.13 28.20
N CYS A 177 -12.99 5.81 27.53
CA CYS A 177 -14.21 6.59 27.49
C CYS A 177 -14.92 6.69 28.85
N GLY A 178 -15.51 7.86 29.10
CA GLY A 178 -16.30 8.13 30.28
C GLY A 178 -17.35 9.20 30.02
N PRO A 179 -18.18 9.52 31.03
CA PRO A 179 -19.24 10.52 30.89
C PRO A 179 -18.75 11.93 30.51
N ALA A 180 -17.54 12.29 30.95
CA ALA A 180 -16.86 13.56 30.63
C ALA A 180 -15.81 13.44 29.53
N SER A 181 -15.76 12.31 28.82
CA SER A 181 -14.79 12.04 27.76
C SER A 181 -15.51 11.38 26.59
N PRO A 182 -16.31 12.17 25.83
CA PRO A 182 -17.02 11.66 24.67
C PRO A 182 -16.04 11.23 23.58
N VAL A 183 -16.47 10.34 22.68
CA VAL A 183 -15.67 9.93 21.52
C VAL A 183 -16.06 10.78 20.32
N PHE A 184 -15.06 11.25 19.58
CA PHE A 184 -15.24 11.98 18.35
C PHE A 184 -14.61 11.20 17.20
N PHE A 185 -15.44 10.75 16.27
CA PHE A 185 -15.01 10.10 15.04
C PHE A 185 -14.76 11.16 13.96
N ILE A 186 -13.51 11.22 13.51
CA ILE A 186 -13.14 11.99 12.31
C ILE A 186 -13.46 11.11 11.11
N LEU A 187 -14.47 11.51 10.35
CA LEU A 187 -14.94 10.75 9.20
C LEU A 187 -13.99 10.92 8.03
N SER A 188 -13.56 9.78 7.48
CA SER A 188 -12.91 9.72 6.17
C SER A 188 -13.92 9.25 5.13
N PRO A 189 -13.88 9.75 3.89
CA PRO A 189 -14.81 9.33 2.85
C PRO A 189 -14.81 7.80 2.66
N GLY A 190 -16.00 7.19 2.67
CA GLY A 190 -16.17 5.75 2.43
C GLY A 190 -15.99 4.85 3.67
N VAL A 191 -15.76 5.41 4.86
CA VAL A 191 -15.66 4.66 6.12
C VAL A 191 -16.76 5.10 7.08
N ASP A 192 -17.58 4.15 7.53
CA ASP A 192 -18.56 4.37 8.59
C ASP A 192 -18.06 3.78 9.93
N PRO A 193 -17.55 4.61 10.85
CA PRO A 193 -17.05 4.13 12.12
C PRO A 193 -18.16 3.74 13.11
N LEU A 194 -19.42 4.10 12.85
CA LEU A 194 -20.52 3.89 13.78
C LEU A 194 -20.96 2.42 13.83
N LYS A 195 -20.76 1.67 12.74
CA LYS A 195 -20.94 0.21 12.73
C LYS A 195 -20.12 -0.50 13.81
N TYR A 196 -18.93 0.00 14.14
CA TYR A 196 -18.12 -0.57 15.23
C TYR A 196 -18.73 -0.30 16.60
N VAL A 197 -19.33 0.87 16.80
CA VAL A 197 -20.05 1.23 18.03
C VAL A 197 -21.26 0.32 18.21
N GLU A 198 -22.09 0.18 17.16
CA GLU A 198 -23.28 -0.66 17.16
C GLU A 198 -22.94 -2.14 17.40
N SER A 199 -21.88 -2.65 16.77
CA SER A 199 -21.39 -4.02 16.99
C SER A 199 -20.90 -4.24 18.42
N LEU A 200 -20.19 -3.26 19.01
CA LEU A 200 -19.75 -3.33 20.41
C LEU A 200 -20.94 -3.30 21.38
N CYS A 201 -21.90 -2.41 21.14
CA CYS A 201 -23.16 -2.30 21.87
C CYS A 201 -23.90 -3.64 21.93
N LYS A 202 -24.02 -4.31 20.77
CA LYS A 202 -24.70 -5.60 20.61
C LYS A 202 -23.93 -6.75 21.27
N LYS A 203 -22.61 -6.83 21.06
CA LYS A 203 -21.79 -7.98 21.48
C LYS A 203 -21.41 -7.98 22.97
N LYS A 204 -21.20 -6.83 23.62
CA LYS A 204 -20.59 -6.79 24.97
C LYS A 204 -21.50 -6.37 26.13
N LEU A 205 -22.58 -5.62 25.91
CA LEU A 205 -23.27 -4.96 27.04
C LEU A 205 -24.82 -4.95 26.97
N GLY A 206 -25.44 -5.43 25.89
CA GLY A 206 -26.91 -5.44 25.78
C GLY A 206 -27.53 -4.05 25.67
N PHE A 207 -26.79 -3.07 25.14
CA PHE A 207 -27.29 -1.72 24.86
C PHE A 207 -27.81 -1.69 23.43
N THR A 208 -29.08 -2.03 23.21
CA THR A 208 -29.70 -1.97 21.87
C THR A 208 -30.69 -0.82 21.78
N ILE A 209 -30.99 -0.40 20.55
CA ILE A 209 -32.07 0.54 20.24
C ILE A 209 -33.40 -0.03 20.75
N ASP A 210 -33.62 -1.33 20.56
CA ASP A 210 -34.84 -2.04 20.98
C ASP A 210 -35.06 -2.00 22.50
N LEU A 211 -33.97 -1.95 23.28
CA LEU A 211 -34.01 -1.83 24.73
C LEU A 211 -34.08 -0.36 25.21
N GLY A 212 -34.10 0.61 24.28
CA GLY A 212 -34.16 2.05 24.58
C GLY A 212 -32.90 2.63 25.22
N LYS A 213 -31.80 1.86 25.25
CA LYS A 213 -30.53 2.22 25.90
C LYS A 213 -29.48 2.80 24.95
N LEU A 214 -29.74 2.76 23.64
CA LEU A 214 -28.93 3.39 22.61
C LEU A 214 -29.79 4.39 21.82
N HIS A 215 -29.36 5.64 21.78
CA HIS A 215 -30.02 6.73 21.06
C HIS A 215 -29.15 7.10 19.85
N ASN A 216 -29.63 6.85 18.64
CA ASN A 216 -28.89 7.18 17.41
C ASN A 216 -29.58 8.34 16.68
N VAL A 217 -28.94 9.50 16.65
CA VAL A 217 -29.50 10.75 16.10
C VAL A 217 -28.55 11.29 15.04
N SER A 218 -29.03 11.39 13.81
CA SER A 218 -28.30 12.08 12.73
C SER A 218 -28.66 13.56 12.77
N LEU A 219 -27.66 14.44 12.99
CA LEU A 219 -27.89 15.87 13.10
C LEU A 219 -28.08 16.49 11.71
N GLY A 220 -29.35 16.71 11.37
CA GLY A 220 -29.80 17.54 10.26
C GLY A 220 -30.66 18.69 10.74
N GLN A 221 -31.19 19.47 9.80
CA GLN A 221 -32.10 20.57 10.12
C GLN A 221 -33.32 20.07 10.93
N GLY A 222 -33.52 20.63 12.13
CA GLY A 222 -34.67 20.30 12.99
C GLY A 222 -34.48 19.09 13.91
N GLN A 223 -33.29 18.49 13.95
CA GLN A 223 -32.99 17.34 14.83
C GLN A 223 -32.34 17.75 16.16
N GLU A 224 -32.13 19.05 16.41
CA GLU A 224 -31.42 19.55 17.58
C GLU A 224 -32.14 19.22 18.89
N TYR A 225 -33.46 19.39 18.90
CA TYR A 225 -34.28 19.10 20.07
C TYR A 225 -34.29 17.60 20.42
N VAL A 226 -34.29 16.74 19.39
CA VAL A 226 -34.22 15.28 19.57
C VAL A 226 -32.88 14.88 20.17
N ALA A 227 -31.78 15.46 19.68
CA ALA A 227 -30.46 15.25 20.22
C ALA A 227 -30.35 15.74 21.68
N GLU A 228 -30.94 16.90 22.00
CA GLU A 228 -30.96 17.42 23.38
C GLU A 228 -31.67 16.47 24.33
N LEU A 229 -32.90 16.07 24.01
CA LEU A 229 -33.68 15.13 24.84
C LEU A 229 -32.96 13.78 25.02
N ALA A 230 -32.41 13.22 23.94
CA ALA A 230 -31.67 11.96 24.00
C ALA A 230 -30.45 12.06 24.93
N THR A 231 -29.70 13.18 24.84
CA THR A 231 -28.50 13.43 25.64
C THR A 231 -28.84 13.61 27.12
N GLU A 232 -29.89 14.38 27.43
CA GLU A 232 -30.32 14.56 28.82
C GLU A 232 -30.85 13.27 29.46
N LYS A 233 -31.65 12.51 28.71
CA LYS A 233 -32.16 11.21 29.17
C LYS A 233 -31.00 10.25 29.41
N ALA A 234 -30.06 10.17 28.48
CA ALA A 234 -28.90 9.30 28.58
C ALA A 234 -27.99 9.65 29.76
N SER A 235 -27.79 10.94 30.04
CA SER A 235 -27.03 11.42 31.19
C SER A 235 -27.65 10.96 32.52
N LYS A 236 -28.98 10.97 32.64
CA LYS A 236 -29.70 10.56 33.85
C LYS A 236 -29.82 9.04 34.00
N GLU A 237 -30.14 8.34 32.92
CA GLU A 237 -30.49 6.91 32.93
C GLU A 237 -29.31 5.98 32.59
N GLY A 238 -28.17 6.54 32.17
CA GLY A 238 -26.98 5.74 31.83
C GLY A 238 -27.02 5.13 30.44
N HIS A 239 -27.54 5.86 29.47
CA HIS A 239 -27.64 5.40 28.08
C HIS A 239 -26.48 5.87 27.22
N TRP A 240 -26.41 5.34 26.02
CA TRP A 240 -25.42 5.73 25.02
C TRP A 240 -26.09 6.57 23.94
N VAL A 241 -25.41 7.63 23.50
CA VAL A 241 -25.90 8.53 22.46
C VAL A 241 -24.90 8.59 21.32
N ILE A 242 -25.38 8.37 20.10
CA ILE A 242 -24.65 8.56 18.86
C ILE A 242 -25.22 9.80 18.18
N LEU A 243 -24.38 10.83 18.00
CA LEU A 243 -24.69 12.05 17.26
C LEU A 243 -23.93 12.00 15.93
N GLN A 244 -24.64 11.69 14.85
CA GLN A 244 -24.04 11.58 13.52
C GLN A 244 -23.96 12.93 12.82
N ASN A 245 -22.92 13.11 12.01
CA ASN A 245 -22.77 14.24 11.10
C ASN A 245 -23.04 15.57 11.80
N ILE A 246 -22.25 15.93 12.81
CA ILE A 246 -22.52 17.16 13.57
C ILE A 246 -22.14 18.44 12.80
N HIS A 247 -21.32 18.32 11.75
CA HIS A 247 -20.78 19.44 10.97
C HIS A 247 -21.80 20.24 10.12
N PRO A 248 -22.89 19.67 9.54
CA PRO A 248 -23.84 20.46 8.76
C PRO A 248 -24.66 21.45 9.59
N VAL A 249 -24.80 21.24 10.90
CA VAL A 249 -25.59 22.07 11.82
C VAL A 249 -24.71 23.10 12.57
N ALA A 250 -23.85 23.81 11.84
CA ALA A 250 -22.83 24.73 12.40
C ALA A 250 -23.35 25.69 13.48
N LYS A 251 -24.56 26.27 13.28
CA LYS A 251 -25.17 27.21 14.23
C LYS A 251 -25.52 26.61 15.59
N CYS A 252 -25.73 25.29 15.63
CA CYS A 252 -26.19 24.56 16.80
C CYS A 252 -25.05 23.94 17.61
N LEU A 253 -23.82 23.94 17.05
CA LEU A 253 -22.65 23.34 17.67
C LEU A 253 -22.28 23.97 19.03
N GLY A 254 -22.43 25.30 19.17
CA GLY A 254 -22.18 25.97 20.45
C GLY A 254 -23.22 25.63 21.54
N SER A 255 -24.47 25.32 21.15
CA SER A 255 -25.49 24.81 22.07
C SER A 255 -25.20 23.37 22.45
N LEU A 256 -24.76 22.56 21.48
CA LEU A 256 -24.35 21.18 21.72
C LEU A 256 -23.16 21.09 22.68
N GLU A 257 -22.16 21.96 22.54
CA GLU A 257 -21.02 22.04 23.46
C GLU A 257 -21.47 22.27 24.91
N LYS A 258 -22.33 23.27 25.14
CA LYS A 258 -22.90 23.57 26.47
C LYS A 258 -23.73 22.41 27.02
N LEU A 259 -24.48 21.72 26.16
CA LEU A 259 -25.26 20.54 26.53
C LEU A 259 -24.34 19.42 27.01
N LEU A 260 -23.26 19.12 26.28
CA LEU A 260 -22.30 18.08 26.66
C LEU A 260 -21.60 18.41 27.99
N GLU A 261 -21.20 19.67 28.19
CA GLU A 261 -20.62 20.14 29.45
C GLU A 261 -21.60 19.99 30.62
N ARG A 262 -22.87 20.37 30.45
CA ARG A 262 -23.92 20.20 31.46
C ARG A 262 -24.16 18.72 31.78
N CYS A 263 -24.32 17.90 30.74
CA CYS A 263 -24.70 16.49 30.86
C CYS A 263 -23.57 15.57 31.32
N CYS A 264 -22.31 16.03 31.37
CA CYS A 264 -21.22 15.23 31.93
C CYS A 264 -21.06 15.37 33.46
N VAL A 265 -21.69 16.38 34.08
CA VAL A 265 -21.60 16.63 35.52
C VAL A 265 -22.70 15.84 36.24
N ASN A 266 -22.33 15.06 37.25
CA ASN A 266 -23.26 14.20 38.04
C ASN A 266 -24.09 13.22 37.19
N SER A 267 -23.58 12.84 36.02
CA SER A 267 -24.21 11.85 35.14
C SER A 267 -24.02 10.42 35.63
N HIS A 268 -24.89 9.52 35.17
CA HIS A 268 -24.76 8.10 35.38
C HIS A 268 -23.41 7.57 34.86
N GLN A 269 -22.82 6.58 35.56
CA GLN A 269 -21.49 6.07 35.25
C GLN A 269 -21.38 5.43 33.86
N ASP A 270 -22.49 4.88 33.35
CA ASP A 270 -22.59 4.26 32.02
C ASP A 270 -22.89 5.25 30.87
N TYR A 271 -23.14 6.53 31.17
CA TYR A 271 -23.41 7.53 30.14
C TYR A 271 -22.22 7.68 29.18
N ARG A 272 -22.46 7.49 27.88
CA ARG A 272 -21.44 7.64 26.83
C ARG A 272 -22.01 8.41 25.65
N VAL A 273 -21.19 9.28 25.07
CA VAL A 273 -21.53 10.01 23.84
C VAL A 273 -20.48 9.73 22.76
N PHE A 274 -20.97 9.44 21.56
CA PHE A 274 -20.20 9.25 20.35
C PHE A 274 -20.65 10.30 19.34
N MET A 275 -19.72 11.07 18.80
CA MET A 275 -19.97 12.10 17.79
C MET A 275 -19.23 11.74 16.52
N SER A 276 -19.75 12.15 15.37
CA SER A 276 -19.01 12.05 14.10
C SER A 276 -19.12 13.32 13.28
N ALA A 277 -18.02 13.68 12.62
CA ALA A 277 -18.02 14.74 11.62
C ALA A 277 -16.88 14.58 10.62
N GLU A 278 -17.11 15.10 9.43
CA GLU A 278 -16.06 15.28 8.43
C GLU A 278 -15.18 16.48 8.85
N PRO A 279 -13.85 16.38 8.74
CA PRO A 279 -12.97 17.51 8.96
C PRO A 279 -13.12 18.53 7.83
N SER A 280 -13.04 19.82 8.15
CA SER A 280 -12.99 20.87 7.14
C SER A 280 -11.74 20.73 6.25
N LEU A 281 -11.88 21.07 4.97
CA LEU A 281 -10.79 20.99 3.98
C LEU A 281 -9.67 21.98 4.29
N THR A 282 -10.00 23.13 4.90
CA THR A 282 -9.03 24.15 5.27
C THR A 282 -9.22 24.59 6.74
N PRO A 283 -8.14 25.02 7.43
CA PRO A 283 -8.25 25.51 8.81
C PRO A 283 -9.25 26.66 9.03
N PRO A 284 -9.39 27.66 8.12
CA PRO A 284 -10.36 28.75 8.29
C PRO A 284 -11.82 28.32 8.22
N GLU A 285 -12.12 27.23 7.51
CA GLU A 285 -13.46 26.65 7.38
C GLU A 285 -13.82 25.73 8.54
N HIS A 286 -12.96 25.63 9.56
CA HIS A 286 -13.21 24.80 10.72
C HIS A 286 -14.33 25.39 11.59
N ILE A 287 -15.39 24.60 11.77
CA ILE A 287 -16.61 25.02 12.48
C ILE A 287 -16.85 24.26 13.78
N ILE A 288 -16.08 23.22 14.08
CA ILE A 288 -16.28 22.41 15.29
C ILE A 288 -15.76 23.20 16.51
N PRO A 289 -16.55 23.38 17.58
CA PRO A 289 -16.10 24.07 18.77
C PRO A 289 -14.88 23.44 19.42
N GLN A 290 -13.98 24.30 19.89
CA GLN A 290 -12.76 23.91 20.59
C GLN A 290 -13.04 23.00 21.79
N GLY A 291 -14.03 23.30 22.63
CA GLY A 291 -14.31 22.50 23.83
C GLY A 291 -14.85 21.10 23.49
N ILE A 292 -15.59 20.94 22.38
CA ILE A 292 -15.98 19.61 21.88
C ILE A 292 -14.73 18.80 21.49
N LEU A 293 -13.80 19.42 20.75
CA LEU A 293 -12.56 18.76 20.38
C LEU A 293 -11.72 18.49 21.62
N GLU A 294 -11.34 19.48 22.39
CA GLU A 294 -10.45 19.34 23.55
C GLU A 294 -10.88 18.30 24.59
N ASN A 295 -12.19 18.13 24.82
CA ASN A 295 -12.71 17.18 25.80
C ASN A 295 -12.99 15.78 25.23
N SER A 296 -12.90 15.59 23.90
CA SER A 296 -13.17 14.31 23.27
C SER A 296 -11.93 13.45 23.04
N ILE A 297 -12.14 12.13 23.00
CA ILE A 297 -11.19 11.15 22.48
C ILE A 297 -11.38 11.08 20.97
N LYS A 298 -10.36 11.45 20.18
CA LYS A 298 -10.48 11.47 18.71
C LYS A 298 -10.05 10.14 18.13
N ILE A 299 -10.91 9.57 17.31
CA ILE A 299 -10.64 8.36 16.56
C ILE A 299 -10.72 8.73 15.09
N ASN A 300 -9.58 8.60 14.41
CA ASN A 300 -9.52 8.72 12.96
C ASN A 300 -9.58 7.31 12.36
N ASN A 301 -10.62 7.04 11.58
CA ASN A 301 -10.75 5.77 10.88
C ASN A 301 -10.41 6.00 9.42
N GLU A 302 -9.12 6.24 9.16
CA GLU A 302 -8.62 6.34 7.78
C GLU A 302 -8.80 4.99 7.09
N PRO A 303 -9.14 5.00 5.79
CA PRO A 303 -9.11 3.76 5.01
C PRO A 303 -7.69 3.15 5.10
N PRO A 304 -7.59 1.82 5.18
CA PRO A 304 -6.29 1.15 5.17
C PRO A 304 -5.50 1.61 3.94
N THR A 305 -4.20 1.80 4.12
CA THR A 305 -3.30 2.19 3.03
C THR A 305 -2.35 1.03 2.74
N GLY A 306 -2.20 0.71 1.46
CA GLY A 306 -1.41 -0.42 0.99
C GLY A 306 -2.27 -1.65 0.70
N MET A 307 -1.82 -2.43 -0.28
CA MET A 307 -2.56 -3.58 -0.80
C MET A 307 -2.92 -4.61 0.27
N LEU A 308 -1.96 -4.98 1.12
CA LEU A 308 -2.16 -5.96 2.20
C LEU A 308 -3.24 -5.52 3.20
N ALA A 309 -3.22 -4.25 3.59
CA ALA A 309 -4.16 -3.71 4.57
C ALA A 309 -5.58 -3.62 3.98
N ASN A 310 -5.71 -3.24 2.71
CA ASN A 310 -7.01 -3.23 2.02
C ASN A 310 -7.55 -4.65 1.80
N LEU A 311 -6.68 -5.62 1.48
CA LEU A 311 -7.08 -7.01 1.33
C LEU A 311 -7.62 -7.59 2.65
N HIS A 312 -6.92 -7.37 3.77
CA HIS A 312 -7.41 -7.77 5.08
C HIS A 312 -8.74 -7.07 5.41
N ALA A 313 -8.84 -5.76 5.17
CA ALA A 313 -10.07 -5.04 5.43
C ALA A 313 -11.25 -5.50 4.55
N ALA A 314 -10.99 -6.00 3.34
CA ALA A 314 -12.00 -6.63 2.49
C ALA A 314 -12.45 -7.98 3.07
N LEU A 315 -11.49 -8.83 3.45
CA LEU A 315 -11.75 -10.16 4.03
C LEU A 315 -12.47 -10.10 5.39
N ASP A 316 -12.14 -9.12 6.24
CA ASP A 316 -12.73 -8.93 7.57
C ASP A 316 -14.26 -8.67 7.54
N ASN A 317 -14.86 -8.43 6.36
CA ASN A 317 -16.30 -8.30 6.20
C ASN A 317 -17.04 -9.65 6.18
N PHE A 318 -16.32 -10.76 6.02
CA PHE A 318 -16.88 -12.09 5.87
C PHE A 318 -16.42 -12.98 7.02
N ASP A 319 -17.37 -13.50 7.79
CA ASP A 319 -17.09 -14.45 8.86
C ASP A 319 -17.06 -15.89 8.33
N GLN A 320 -16.69 -16.82 9.21
CA GLN A 320 -16.58 -18.24 8.86
C GLN A 320 -17.91 -18.82 8.39
N ASP A 321 -19.03 -18.34 8.95
CA ASP A 321 -20.37 -18.78 8.56
C ASP A 321 -20.66 -18.42 7.08
N ILE A 322 -20.29 -17.23 6.62
CA ILE A 322 -20.40 -16.83 5.21
C ILE A 322 -19.47 -17.67 4.32
N LEU A 323 -18.25 -17.97 4.78
CA LEU A 323 -17.31 -18.77 4.00
C LEU A 323 -17.79 -20.21 3.77
N ASP A 324 -18.52 -20.76 4.73
CA ASP A 324 -18.99 -22.15 4.71
C ASP A 324 -20.46 -22.29 4.24
N GLN A 325 -21.10 -21.18 3.82
CA GLN A 325 -22.52 -21.19 3.44
C GLN A 325 -22.81 -21.85 2.08
N CYS A 326 -21.82 -21.89 1.18
CA CYS A 326 -22.00 -22.36 -0.20
C CYS A 326 -21.69 -23.84 -0.31
N SER A 327 -22.55 -24.59 -1.00
CA SER A 327 -22.36 -26.02 -1.31
C SER A 327 -21.08 -26.28 -2.12
N ARG A 328 -20.64 -25.28 -2.90
CA ARG A 328 -19.42 -25.27 -3.70
C ARG A 328 -18.33 -24.44 -3.03
N GLU A 329 -17.94 -24.86 -1.83
CA GLU A 329 -17.04 -24.07 -0.95
C GLU A 329 -15.74 -23.66 -1.62
N GLN A 330 -15.11 -24.55 -2.40
CA GLN A 330 -13.80 -24.28 -3.01
C GLN A 330 -13.89 -23.16 -4.04
N GLU A 331 -14.85 -23.24 -4.96
CA GLU A 331 -15.08 -22.21 -5.97
C GLU A 331 -15.53 -20.90 -5.33
N PHE A 332 -16.43 -20.96 -4.34
CA PHE A 332 -16.90 -19.79 -3.63
C PHE A 332 -15.77 -19.06 -2.90
N LYS A 333 -14.96 -19.76 -2.09
CA LYS A 333 -13.83 -19.19 -1.34
C LYS A 333 -12.77 -18.62 -2.28
N THR A 334 -12.49 -19.30 -3.39
CA THR A 334 -11.50 -18.84 -4.39
C THR A 334 -11.95 -17.55 -5.06
N ILE A 335 -13.19 -17.50 -5.54
CA ILE A 335 -13.72 -16.32 -6.23
C ILE A 335 -13.94 -15.16 -5.24
N LEU A 336 -14.39 -15.45 -4.02
CA LEU A 336 -14.49 -14.45 -2.95
C LEU A 336 -13.12 -13.80 -2.66
N PHE A 337 -12.06 -14.59 -2.60
CA PHE A 337 -10.70 -14.06 -2.44
C PHE A 337 -10.28 -13.19 -3.62
N SER A 338 -10.50 -13.64 -4.87
CA SER A 338 -10.25 -12.83 -6.07
C SER A 338 -11.02 -11.51 -6.05
N LEU A 339 -12.28 -11.52 -5.60
CA LEU A 339 -13.10 -10.31 -5.44
C LEU A 339 -12.56 -9.38 -4.35
N CYS A 340 -12.10 -9.92 -3.21
CA CYS A 340 -11.48 -9.12 -2.16
C CYS A 340 -10.17 -8.49 -2.64
N TYR A 341 -9.37 -9.22 -3.43
CA TYR A 341 -8.15 -8.71 -4.03
C TYR A 341 -8.41 -7.66 -5.11
N PHE A 342 -9.41 -7.88 -5.96
CA PHE A 342 -9.87 -6.89 -6.92
C PHE A 342 -10.35 -5.61 -6.22
N HIS A 343 -11.21 -5.74 -5.19
CA HIS A 343 -11.70 -4.62 -4.40
C HIS A 343 -10.55 -3.81 -3.77
N ALA A 344 -9.59 -4.50 -3.15
CA ALA A 344 -8.40 -3.89 -2.57
C ALA A 344 -7.55 -3.15 -3.62
N SER A 345 -7.38 -3.74 -4.80
CA SER A 345 -6.63 -3.13 -5.91
C SER A 345 -7.31 -1.85 -6.41
N VAL A 346 -8.61 -1.91 -6.66
CA VAL A 346 -9.42 -0.79 -7.16
C VAL A 346 -9.43 0.37 -6.17
N ALA A 347 -9.54 0.06 -4.87
CA ALA A 347 -9.47 1.05 -3.79
C ALA A 347 -8.08 1.71 -3.71
N GLU A 348 -6.99 0.94 -3.73
CA GLU A 348 -5.62 1.46 -3.65
C GLU A 348 -5.23 2.30 -4.87
N ARG A 349 -5.72 1.95 -6.06
CA ARG A 349 -5.45 2.70 -7.30
C ARG A 349 -5.84 4.17 -7.19
N ARG A 350 -6.85 4.52 -6.39
CA ARG A 350 -7.29 5.91 -6.14
C ARG A 350 -6.16 6.81 -5.61
N LYS A 351 -5.14 6.23 -4.95
CA LYS A 351 -3.97 6.95 -4.43
C LYS A 351 -3.12 7.60 -5.53
N PHE A 352 -3.08 7.01 -6.73
CA PHE A 352 -2.23 7.48 -7.83
C PHE A 352 -2.88 8.60 -8.67
N GLY A 353 -4.02 9.13 -8.22
CA GLY A 353 -4.73 10.19 -8.93
C GLY A 353 -5.05 9.78 -10.38
N PRO A 354 -4.85 10.66 -11.37
CA PRO A 354 -5.11 10.38 -12.79
C PRO A 354 -4.37 9.16 -13.38
N GLN A 355 -3.23 8.74 -12.81
CA GLN A 355 -2.54 7.52 -13.26
C GLN A 355 -3.24 6.24 -12.77
N GLY A 356 -4.01 6.35 -11.69
CA GLY A 356 -4.83 5.29 -11.13
C GLY A 356 -6.21 5.22 -11.78
N TRP A 357 -6.93 6.35 -11.73
CA TRP A 357 -8.26 6.55 -12.30
C TRP A 357 -8.35 7.97 -12.86
N ASN A 358 -8.91 8.15 -14.05
CA ASN A 358 -9.13 9.47 -14.62
C ASN A 358 -10.06 10.32 -13.73
N ARG A 359 -11.04 9.68 -13.07
CA ARG A 359 -11.95 10.32 -12.11
C ARG A 359 -11.97 9.61 -10.76
N LYS A 360 -12.45 10.31 -9.72
CA LYS A 360 -12.63 9.73 -8.38
C LYS A 360 -13.98 9.02 -8.30
N TYR A 361 -13.97 7.69 -8.13
CA TYR A 361 -15.16 6.87 -7.97
C TYR A 361 -15.39 6.45 -6.52
N PRO A 362 -16.65 6.36 -6.05
CA PRO A 362 -17.00 6.04 -4.67
C PRO A 362 -17.17 4.53 -4.41
N PHE A 363 -16.20 3.72 -4.85
CA PHE A 363 -16.20 2.28 -4.54
C PHE A 363 -16.21 2.04 -3.03
N ASN A 364 -17.06 1.15 -2.55
CA ASN A 364 -17.28 0.91 -1.13
C ASN A 364 -17.51 -0.58 -0.81
N THR A 365 -17.51 -0.90 0.48
CA THR A 365 -17.68 -2.27 0.99
C THR A 365 -19.05 -2.88 0.62
N GLY A 366 -20.06 -2.05 0.37
CA GLY A 366 -21.36 -2.49 -0.11
C GLY A 366 -21.27 -3.14 -1.49
N ASP A 367 -20.49 -2.58 -2.40
CA ASP A 367 -20.26 -3.16 -3.74
C ASP A 367 -19.65 -4.57 -3.62
N LEU A 368 -18.68 -4.75 -2.72
CA LEU A 368 -18.06 -6.04 -2.42
C LEU A 368 -19.06 -7.03 -1.79
N SER A 369 -19.83 -6.59 -0.79
CA SER A 369 -20.78 -7.44 -0.07
C SER A 369 -21.90 -7.93 -0.98
N ILE A 370 -22.44 -7.06 -1.84
CA ILE A 370 -23.46 -7.42 -2.82
C ILE A 370 -22.87 -8.37 -3.87
N SER A 371 -21.64 -8.13 -4.33
CA SER A 371 -20.96 -9.02 -5.29
C SER A 371 -20.80 -10.44 -4.74
N VAL A 372 -20.44 -10.58 -3.45
CA VAL A 372 -20.34 -11.90 -2.78
C VAL A 372 -21.71 -12.58 -2.64
N ASN A 373 -22.77 -11.82 -2.36
CA ASN A 373 -24.13 -12.38 -2.34
C ASN A 373 -24.57 -12.85 -3.73
N VAL A 374 -24.25 -12.10 -4.78
CA VAL A 374 -24.51 -12.50 -6.16
C VAL A 374 -23.71 -13.74 -6.52
N LEU A 375 -22.43 -13.80 -6.14
CA LEU A 375 -21.60 -14.99 -6.31
C LEU A 375 -22.25 -16.24 -5.69
N TYR A 376 -22.68 -16.15 -4.44
CA TYR A 376 -23.36 -17.24 -3.74
C TYR A 376 -24.60 -17.71 -4.54
N ASN A 377 -25.50 -16.79 -4.88
CA ASN A 377 -26.72 -17.12 -5.60
C ASN A 377 -26.44 -17.78 -6.96
N TYR A 378 -25.42 -17.32 -7.68
CA TYR A 378 -25.06 -17.87 -8.99
C TYR A 378 -24.40 -19.25 -8.88
N LEU A 379 -23.56 -19.49 -7.87
CA LEU A 379 -22.95 -20.81 -7.67
C LEU A 379 -23.98 -21.86 -7.22
N GLU A 380 -24.98 -21.48 -6.42
CA GLU A 380 -26.06 -22.38 -6.01
C GLU A 380 -27.05 -22.66 -7.15
N ALA A 381 -27.29 -21.68 -8.03
CA ALA A 381 -28.25 -21.82 -9.13
C ALA A 381 -27.68 -22.55 -10.37
N ASN A 382 -26.35 -22.65 -10.52
CA ASN A 382 -25.71 -23.16 -11.73
C ASN A 382 -24.77 -24.35 -11.45
N SER A 383 -24.83 -25.36 -12.31
CA SER A 383 -23.97 -26.56 -12.21
C SER A 383 -22.51 -26.31 -12.57
N GLN A 384 -22.22 -25.25 -13.32
CA GLN A 384 -20.88 -24.80 -13.69
C GLN A 384 -20.66 -23.38 -13.20
N VAL A 385 -19.40 -22.94 -13.08
CA VAL A 385 -19.10 -21.54 -12.73
C VAL A 385 -19.36 -20.66 -13.97
N PRO A 386 -20.34 -19.74 -13.95
CA PRO A 386 -20.60 -18.86 -15.08
C PRO A 386 -19.65 -17.65 -15.04
N SER A 387 -18.37 -17.89 -15.33
CA SER A 387 -17.31 -16.88 -15.15
C SER A 387 -17.53 -15.61 -15.96
N GLU A 388 -18.04 -15.73 -17.20
CA GLU A 388 -18.34 -14.57 -18.05
C GLU A 388 -19.46 -13.70 -17.47
N ASP A 389 -20.55 -14.32 -17.02
CA ASP A 389 -21.66 -13.62 -16.37
C ASP A 389 -21.21 -12.93 -15.08
N LEU A 390 -20.43 -13.63 -14.25
CA LEU A 390 -19.89 -13.07 -13.01
C LEU A 390 -18.96 -11.88 -13.30
N CYS A 391 -18.06 -12.01 -14.28
CA CYS A 391 -17.20 -10.90 -14.71
C CYS A 391 -18.00 -9.70 -15.21
N TYR A 392 -19.06 -9.93 -15.99
CA TYR A 392 -19.94 -8.88 -16.46
C TYR A 392 -20.68 -8.20 -15.29
N LEU A 393 -21.31 -8.98 -14.40
CA LEU A 393 -22.06 -8.43 -13.26
C LEU A 393 -21.17 -7.60 -12.35
N PHE A 394 -20.00 -8.10 -11.98
CA PHE A 394 -19.11 -7.36 -11.07
C PHE A 394 -18.46 -6.17 -11.77
N GLY A 395 -17.98 -6.35 -13.00
CA GLY A 395 -17.20 -5.35 -13.74
C GLY A 395 -18.06 -4.24 -14.35
N GLU A 396 -19.16 -4.57 -14.99
CA GLU A 396 -20.00 -3.61 -15.73
C GLU A 396 -21.14 -3.05 -14.86
N ILE A 397 -21.70 -3.85 -13.94
CA ILE A 397 -22.85 -3.43 -13.13
C ILE A 397 -22.42 -2.95 -11.74
N MET A 398 -21.78 -3.80 -10.93
CA MET A 398 -21.47 -3.46 -9.54
C MET A 398 -20.44 -2.34 -9.44
N TYR A 399 -19.24 -2.55 -9.97
CA TYR A 399 -18.19 -1.53 -9.97
C TYR A 399 -18.35 -0.57 -11.14
N GLY A 400 -18.66 -1.09 -12.33
CA GLY A 400 -18.88 -0.29 -13.53
C GLY A 400 -20.04 0.70 -13.41
N GLY A 401 -21.04 0.44 -12.57
CA GLY A 401 -22.15 1.36 -12.33
C GLY A 401 -21.70 2.71 -11.74
N HIS A 402 -20.55 2.76 -11.08
CA HIS A 402 -19.96 4.01 -10.56
C HIS A 402 -19.13 4.76 -11.61
N ILE A 403 -18.70 4.08 -12.67
CA ILE A 403 -17.67 4.56 -13.59
C ILE A 403 -18.32 5.29 -14.76
N THR A 404 -17.96 6.56 -14.91
CA THR A 404 -18.49 7.47 -15.94
C THR A 404 -17.52 7.72 -17.11
N ASP A 405 -16.29 7.22 -17.03
CA ASP A 405 -15.26 7.39 -18.06
C ASP A 405 -15.00 6.05 -18.76
N ASP A 406 -14.97 6.04 -20.10
CA ASP A 406 -14.89 4.81 -20.88
C ASP A 406 -13.54 4.09 -20.71
N TRP A 407 -12.44 4.83 -20.52
CA TRP A 407 -11.12 4.25 -20.30
C TRP A 407 -11.02 3.63 -18.92
N ASP A 408 -11.52 4.32 -17.89
CA ASP A 408 -11.62 3.76 -16.55
C ASP A 408 -12.55 2.53 -16.53
N ARG A 409 -13.63 2.53 -17.31
CA ARG A 409 -14.56 1.39 -17.41
C ARG A 409 -13.87 0.18 -18.01
N ARG A 410 -13.14 0.38 -19.11
CA ARG A 410 -12.32 -0.65 -19.74
C ARG A 410 -11.24 -1.18 -18.79
N LEU A 411 -10.56 -0.30 -18.07
CA LEU A 411 -9.55 -0.67 -17.08
C LEU A 411 -10.12 -1.55 -15.98
N CYS A 412 -11.27 -1.17 -15.41
CA CYS A 412 -11.97 -1.90 -14.37
C CYS A 412 -12.32 -3.33 -14.83
N ARG A 413 -12.88 -3.45 -16.03
CA ARG A 413 -13.21 -4.75 -16.63
C ARG A 413 -11.97 -5.63 -16.81
N ILE A 414 -10.90 -5.10 -17.41
CA ILE A 414 -9.66 -5.86 -17.63
C ILE A 414 -9.05 -6.34 -16.31
N TYR A 415 -9.03 -5.49 -15.28
CA TYR A 415 -8.54 -5.89 -13.96
C TYR A 415 -9.33 -7.07 -13.38
N LEU A 416 -10.65 -7.02 -13.50
CA LEU A 416 -11.49 -8.09 -13.00
C LEU A 416 -11.28 -9.39 -13.79
N GLU A 417 -11.22 -9.31 -15.12
CA GLU A 417 -10.97 -10.47 -16.00
C GLU A 417 -9.63 -11.15 -15.64
N GLU A 418 -8.58 -10.38 -15.37
CA GLU A 418 -7.28 -10.91 -14.96
C GLU A 418 -7.31 -11.63 -13.60
N TYR A 419 -8.07 -11.12 -12.62
CA TYR A 419 -8.18 -11.75 -11.30
C TYR A 419 -9.16 -12.92 -11.26
N MET A 420 -10.11 -12.97 -12.19
CA MET A 420 -11.18 -13.97 -12.25
C MET A 420 -10.92 -15.07 -13.29
N GLN A 421 -9.68 -15.17 -13.81
CA GLN A 421 -9.36 -16.15 -14.85
C GLN A 421 -9.71 -17.59 -14.42
N PRO A 422 -10.37 -18.39 -15.28
CA PRO A 422 -10.75 -19.77 -14.99
C PRO A 422 -9.58 -20.67 -14.59
N ASN A 423 -8.38 -20.40 -15.13
CA ASN A 423 -7.16 -21.16 -14.85
C ASN A 423 -6.64 -20.96 -13.42
N GLN A 424 -6.98 -19.85 -12.77
CA GLN A 424 -6.69 -19.66 -11.35
C GLN A 424 -7.56 -20.64 -10.55
N VAL A 425 -8.88 -20.66 -10.79
CA VAL A 425 -9.84 -21.53 -10.08
C VAL A 425 -9.49 -23.02 -10.20
N SER A 426 -9.00 -23.47 -11.36
CA SER A 426 -8.54 -24.86 -11.55
C SER A 426 -7.15 -25.17 -10.96
N SER A 427 -6.29 -24.15 -10.77
CA SER A 427 -4.98 -24.33 -10.13
C SER A 427 -5.07 -24.51 -8.60
N TRP A 428 -6.11 -23.95 -7.95
CA TRP A 428 -6.33 -24.06 -6.50
C TRP A 428 -7.13 -25.30 -6.09
N THR A 429 -7.88 -25.93 -7.01
CA THR A 429 -8.69 -27.14 -6.75
C THR A 429 -7.87 -28.43 -6.66
N SER A 430 -6.58 -28.39 -6.99
CA SER A 430 -5.69 -29.56 -6.93
C SER A 430 -4.74 -29.45 -5.74
N GLY A 431 -5.28 -29.69 -4.54
CA GLY A 431 -4.45 -30.13 -3.42
C GLY A 431 -3.68 -31.38 -3.85
N ASN A 432 -2.35 -31.27 -3.93
CA ASN A 432 -1.41 -32.24 -4.50
C ASN A 432 -1.38 -32.33 -6.03
N GLN A 433 -0.80 -31.32 -6.68
CA GLN A 433 0.20 -31.57 -7.71
C GLN A 433 1.28 -30.48 -7.62
N LEU A 434 2.55 -30.91 -7.57
CA LEU A 434 3.72 -30.04 -7.62
C LEU A 434 3.54 -29.00 -8.74
N PRO A 435 4.04 -27.75 -8.57
CA PRO A 435 3.86 -26.70 -9.56
C PRO A 435 4.26 -27.25 -10.93
N GLU A 436 3.42 -27.03 -11.95
CA GLU A 436 3.74 -27.37 -13.33
C GLU A 436 5.18 -26.93 -13.58
N GLN A 437 6.02 -27.91 -13.94
CA GLN A 437 7.44 -27.66 -14.01
C GLN A 437 7.68 -26.47 -14.97
N PRO A 438 8.53 -25.49 -14.60
CA PRO A 438 8.63 -24.23 -15.34
C PRO A 438 8.79 -24.51 -16.83
N ARG A 439 7.92 -23.89 -17.63
CA ARG A 439 8.04 -23.84 -19.08
C ARG A 439 9.11 -22.84 -19.44
N TYR A 440 10.13 -23.29 -20.14
CA TYR A 440 11.25 -22.46 -20.58
C TYR A 440 11.03 -22.07 -22.04
N ILE A 441 11.18 -20.79 -22.34
CA ILE A 441 11.09 -20.30 -23.71
C ILE A 441 12.51 -20.07 -24.21
N VAL A 442 12.89 -20.78 -25.27
CA VAL A 442 14.19 -20.64 -25.91
C VAL A 442 14.01 -19.83 -27.18
N VAL A 443 14.64 -18.65 -27.21
CA VAL A 443 14.59 -17.73 -28.35
C VAL A 443 15.84 -17.95 -29.20
N TRP A 444 15.64 -18.32 -30.47
CA TRP A 444 16.68 -18.69 -31.42
C TRP A 444 16.85 -17.63 -32.50
N GLU A 445 18.08 -17.33 -32.89
CA GLU A 445 18.41 -16.44 -34.02
C GLU A 445 18.11 -17.04 -35.40
N ASN A 446 17.39 -18.17 -35.45
CA ASN A 446 16.82 -18.76 -36.67
C ASN A 446 17.83 -19.15 -37.78
N VAL A 447 19.09 -19.39 -37.43
CA VAL A 447 20.06 -19.99 -38.36
C VAL A 447 19.73 -21.46 -38.67
N CYS A 448 20.20 -21.94 -39.83
CA CYS A 448 19.79 -23.24 -40.42
C CYS A 448 19.94 -24.44 -39.47
N PHE A 449 20.95 -24.45 -38.59
CA PHE A 449 21.16 -25.57 -37.67
C PHE A 449 20.07 -25.68 -36.59
N HIS A 450 19.41 -24.58 -36.20
CA HIS A 450 18.31 -24.62 -35.23
C HIS A 450 17.09 -25.38 -35.77
N ARG A 451 17.00 -25.53 -37.10
CA ARG A 451 15.96 -26.27 -37.81
C ARG A 451 16.38 -27.69 -38.19
N ALA A 452 17.57 -28.13 -37.78
CA ALA A 452 18.00 -29.50 -37.99
C ALA A 452 17.04 -30.46 -37.26
N ALA A 453 16.71 -31.58 -37.90
CA ALA A 453 15.75 -32.56 -37.37
C ALA A 453 16.08 -32.97 -35.93
N LEU A 454 17.35 -33.23 -35.63
CA LEU A 454 17.83 -33.55 -34.28
C LEU A 454 17.47 -32.50 -33.21
N VAL A 455 17.51 -31.21 -33.56
CA VAL A 455 17.17 -30.12 -32.64
C VAL A 455 15.65 -30.05 -32.48
N LEU A 456 14.90 -30.06 -33.58
CA LEU A 456 13.44 -30.01 -33.55
C LEU A 456 12.84 -31.23 -32.82
N ASP A 457 13.39 -32.41 -33.03
CA ASP A 457 12.99 -33.66 -32.37
C ASP A 457 13.26 -33.59 -30.86
N TRP A 458 14.39 -33.01 -30.44
CA TRP A 458 14.69 -32.83 -29.02
C TRP A 458 13.63 -31.95 -28.33
N PHE A 459 13.26 -30.82 -28.93
CA PHE A 459 12.23 -29.94 -28.35
C PHE A 459 10.81 -30.52 -28.42
N THR A 460 10.51 -31.29 -29.47
CA THR A 460 9.23 -32.03 -29.60
C THR A 460 9.11 -33.08 -28.49
N ASN A 461 10.23 -33.73 -28.13
CA ASN A 461 10.29 -34.71 -27.05
C ASN A 461 10.42 -34.09 -25.65
N ASN A 462 10.69 -32.78 -25.55
CA ASN A 462 10.83 -32.05 -24.29
C ASN A 462 9.80 -30.90 -24.19
N GLN A 463 8.53 -31.26 -23.96
CA GLN A 463 7.37 -30.35 -23.93
C GLN A 463 7.43 -29.19 -22.91
N ARG A 464 8.44 -29.19 -22.04
CA ARG A 464 8.75 -28.09 -21.11
C ARG A 464 9.46 -26.93 -21.76
N PHE A 465 10.05 -27.12 -22.93
CA PHE A 465 10.78 -26.08 -23.64
C PHE A 465 10.04 -25.70 -24.91
N SER A 466 9.79 -24.39 -25.10
CA SER A 466 9.13 -23.85 -26.29
C SER A 466 10.12 -23.04 -27.11
N ASN A 467 10.21 -23.34 -28.41
CA ASN A 467 11.08 -22.64 -29.34
C ASN A 467 10.38 -21.44 -29.97
N ILE A 468 11.04 -20.28 -29.92
CA ILE A 468 10.65 -19.08 -30.66
C ILE A 468 11.83 -18.73 -31.58
N PHE A 469 11.57 -18.58 -32.87
CA PHE A 469 12.59 -18.17 -33.84
C PHE A 469 12.46 -16.67 -34.12
N LEU A 470 13.56 -15.94 -34.04
CA LEU A 470 13.63 -14.57 -34.51
C LEU A 470 13.49 -14.54 -36.06
N PRO A 471 12.98 -13.45 -36.65
CA PRO A 471 12.90 -13.31 -38.10
C PRO A 471 14.30 -13.44 -38.75
N ALA A 472 14.36 -14.02 -39.95
CA ALA A 472 15.62 -14.08 -40.71
C ALA A 472 16.06 -12.66 -41.08
N TYR A 473 17.31 -12.30 -40.77
CA TYR A 473 17.90 -10.97 -40.99
C TYR A 473 17.12 -9.83 -40.32
N SER A 474 17.18 -9.77 -38.99
CA SER A 474 16.87 -8.54 -38.26
C SER A 474 18.13 -7.69 -38.11
N PRO A 475 18.26 -6.52 -38.77
CA PRO A 475 19.39 -5.60 -38.60
C PRO A 475 19.43 -4.96 -37.20
N PHE A 476 18.49 -5.31 -36.32
CA PHE A 476 18.49 -4.92 -34.90
C PHE A 476 19.12 -5.98 -33.98
N LEU A 477 19.68 -7.06 -34.53
CA LEU A 477 20.47 -8.05 -33.77
C LEU A 477 21.80 -7.51 -33.23
N ASN A 478 22.14 -6.23 -33.47
CA ASN A 478 23.43 -5.66 -33.11
C ASN A 478 23.87 -5.97 -31.66
N PRO A 479 23.05 -5.84 -30.60
CA PRO A 479 23.50 -6.16 -29.24
C PRO A 479 23.63 -7.66 -28.95
N ILE A 480 22.89 -8.51 -29.67
CA ILE A 480 22.91 -9.96 -29.49
C ILE A 480 24.10 -10.54 -30.28
N GLU A 481 24.27 -10.13 -31.54
CA GLU A 481 25.42 -10.45 -32.38
C GLU A 481 26.72 -9.85 -31.83
N GLU A 482 26.74 -8.61 -31.32
CA GLU A 482 27.91 -8.02 -30.66
C GLU A 482 28.28 -8.83 -29.40
N PHE A 483 27.28 -9.25 -28.62
CA PHE A 483 27.51 -10.07 -27.42
C PHE A 483 28.10 -11.44 -27.79
N PHE A 484 27.46 -12.18 -28.70
CA PHE A 484 27.93 -13.51 -29.10
C PHE A 484 29.22 -13.45 -29.92
N SER A 485 29.43 -12.41 -30.72
CA SER A 485 30.70 -12.20 -31.44
C SER A 485 31.82 -11.88 -30.45
N ALA A 486 31.59 -11.01 -29.47
CA ALA A 486 32.58 -10.72 -28.43
C ALA A 486 32.92 -11.98 -27.64
N TRP A 487 31.92 -12.77 -27.25
CA TRP A 487 32.12 -14.06 -26.58
C TRP A 487 32.87 -15.06 -27.46
N GLN A 488 32.48 -15.19 -28.73
CA GLN A 488 33.11 -16.10 -29.68
C GLN A 488 34.59 -15.75 -29.91
N TRP A 489 34.94 -14.46 -30.00
CA TRP A 489 36.33 -14.02 -30.05
C TRP A 489 37.10 -14.41 -28.78
N LYS A 490 36.49 -14.30 -27.60
CA LYS A 490 37.10 -14.76 -26.33
C LYS A 490 37.28 -16.28 -26.28
N VAL A 491 36.44 -17.05 -26.94
CA VAL A 491 36.62 -18.51 -27.11
C VAL A 491 37.77 -18.79 -28.08
N TYR A 492 37.86 -18.06 -29.20
CA TYR A 492 38.93 -18.26 -30.18
C TYR A 492 40.32 -17.89 -29.66
N ASP A 493 40.44 -16.81 -28.88
CA ASP A 493 41.70 -16.39 -28.23
C ASP A 493 42.31 -17.48 -27.33
N ARG A 494 41.50 -18.47 -26.92
CA ARG A 494 41.90 -19.60 -26.07
C ARG A 494 42.37 -20.83 -26.86
N GLU A 495 42.38 -20.76 -28.20
CA GLU A 495 42.84 -21.84 -29.09
C GLU A 495 42.23 -23.21 -28.74
N PRO A 496 40.90 -23.39 -28.86
CA PRO A 496 40.16 -24.55 -28.35
C PRO A 496 40.48 -25.90 -29.03
N TYR A 497 41.39 -25.89 -30.00
CA TYR A 497 41.87 -27.08 -30.71
C TYR A 497 43.34 -27.40 -30.40
N ILE A 498 44.01 -26.58 -29.58
CA ILE A 498 45.45 -26.68 -29.28
C ILE A 498 45.72 -26.63 -27.77
N ARG A 499 45.01 -25.78 -26.99
CA ARG A 499 45.34 -25.51 -25.58
C ARG A 499 44.30 -25.97 -24.55
N ALA A 500 43.02 -26.00 -24.89
CA ALA A 500 41.95 -26.42 -23.99
C ALA A 500 40.83 -27.11 -24.79
N HIS A 501 40.07 -28.00 -24.15
CA HIS A 501 38.90 -28.62 -24.79
C HIS A 501 37.85 -27.53 -25.09
N LEU A 502 37.19 -27.57 -26.25
CA LEU A 502 36.27 -26.50 -26.71
C LEU A 502 35.23 -26.09 -25.64
N LEU A 503 34.61 -27.07 -24.98
CA LEU A 503 33.65 -26.82 -23.88
C LEU A 503 34.28 -26.05 -22.70
N GLN A 504 35.51 -26.37 -22.32
CA GLN A 504 36.21 -25.65 -21.27
C GLN A 504 36.57 -24.22 -21.71
N ALA A 505 37.00 -24.04 -22.96
CA ALA A 505 37.26 -22.71 -23.52
C ALA A 505 35.99 -21.85 -23.58
N MET A 506 34.83 -22.46 -23.85
CA MET A 506 33.51 -21.80 -23.81
C MET A 506 33.13 -21.37 -22.39
N GLU A 507 33.30 -22.25 -21.38
CA GLU A 507 33.01 -21.94 -19.98
C GLU A 507 33.91 -20.81 -19.44
N GLU A 508 35.20 -20.85 -19.74
CA GLU A 508 36.15 -19.82 -19.32
C GLU A 508 35.88 -18.48 -20.03
N ALA A 509 35.48 -18.49 -21.30
CA ALA A 509 35.13 -17.27 -22.02
C ALA A 509 33.87 -16.59 -21.44
N CYS A 510 32.94 -17.34 -20.84
CA CYS A 510 31.78 -16.76 -20.16
C CYS A 510 32.19 -15.88 -18.95
N LEU A 511 33.32 -16.17 -18.30
CA LEU A 511 33.81 -15.41 -17.15
C LEU A 511 34.38 -14.04 -17.54
N ASP A 512 34.76 -13.86 -18.81
CA ASP A 512 35.32 -12.61 -19.34
C ASP A 512 34.24 -11.65 -19.88
N ILE A 513 32.99 -12.10 -19.93
CA ILE A 513 31.88 -11.28 -20.39
C ILE A 513 31.50 -10.29 -19.31
N SER A 514 31.57 -9.00 -19.65
CA SER A 514 31.20 -7.93 -18.71
C SER A 514 29.71 -7.97 -18.36
N VAL A 515 29.40 -7.56 -17.13
CA VAL A 515 28.01 -7.42 -16.66
C VAL A 515 27.22 -6.46 -17.55
N ASP A 516 27.85 -5.40 -18.06
CA ASP A 516 27.22 -4.42 -18.95
C ASP A 516 26.78 -5.04 -20.28
N ALA A 517 27.58 -5.95 -20.85
CA ALA A 517 27.23 -6.69 -22.07
C ALA A 517 26.01 -7.61 -21.82
N CYS A 518 25.98 -8.32 -20.70
CA CYS A 518 24.82 -9.13 -20.29
C CYS A 518 23.56 -8.27 -20.07
N GLN A 519 23.69 -7.11 -19.43
CA GLN A 519 22.57 -6.20 -19.18
C GLN A 519 22.06 -5.51 -20.45
N GLY A 520 22.96 -5.21 -21.40
CA GLY A 520 22.61 -4.72 -22.73
C GLY A 520 21.76 -5.74 -23.50
N TRP A 521 22.21 -7.00 -23.52
CA TRP A 521 21.47 -8.12 -24.10
C TRP A 521 20.09 -8.29 -23.44
N ILE A 522 20.03 -8.41 -22.11
CA ILE A 522 18.77 -8.60 -21.36
C ILE A 522 17.77 -7.46 -21.60
N ARG A 523 18.22 -6.19 -21.58
CA ARG A 523 17.35 -5.04 -21.86
C ARG A 523 16.78 -5.09 -23.27
N HIS A 524 17.61 -5.41 -24.25
CA HIS A 524 17.20 -5.49 -25.64
C HIS A 524 16.19 -6.63 -25.86
N THR A 525 16.48 -7.83 -25.36
CA THR A 525 15.57 -8.99 -25.46
C THR A 525 14.23 -8.74 -24.77
N ARG A 526 14.22 -8.10 -23.59
CA ARG A 526 12.97 -7.74 -22.87
C ARG A 526 12.09 -6.77 -23.65
N GLY A 527 12.68 -5.84 -24.40
CA GLY A 527 11.92 -4.89 -25.22
C GLY A 527 11.16 -5.55 -26.38
N PHE A 528 11.71 -6.63 -26.95
CA PHE A 528 11.12 -7.34 -28.09
C PHE A 528 10.23 -8.52 -27.69
N TYR A 529 10.46 -9.10 -26.50
CA TYR A 529 9.74 -10.27 -26.00
C TYR A 529 8.20 -10.19 -26.15
N PRO A 530 7.52 -9.07 -25.81
CA PRO A 530 6.07 -8.95 -25.99
C PRO A 530 5.63 -9.00 -27.47
N ARG A 531 6.43 -8.45 -28.39
CA ARG A 531 6.12 -8.41 -29.83
C ARG A 531 6.30 -9.78 -30.48
N CYS A 532 7.31 -10.54 -30.06
CA CYS A 532 7.53 -11.92 -30.50
C CYS A 532 6.42 -12.86 -30.03
N LEU A 533 5.95 -12.72 -28.77
CA LEU A 533 4.82 -13.48 -28.25
C LEU A 533 3.52 -13.19 -29.02
N ALA A 534 3.32 -11.96 -29.46
CA ALA A 534 2.18 -11.55 -30.27
C ALA A 534 2.25 -12.03 -31.72
N ARG A 535 3.32 -12.74 -32.14
CA ARG A 535 3.59 -13.11 -33.53
C ARG A 535 3.48 -11.92 -34.50
N ALA A 536 3.79 -10.71 -34.01
CA ALA A 536 3.71 -9.52 -34.84
C ALA A 536 4.65 -9.70 -36.05
N ASN A 537 4.21 -9.28 -37.25
CA ASN A 537 5.11 -9.24 -38.40
C ASN A 537 6.16 -8.15 -38.14
N ILE A 538 7.40 -8.56 -37.90
CA ILE A 538 8.53 -7.69 -37.53
C ILE A 538 9.48 -7.50 -38.71
N ALA A 539 8.93 -7.43 -39.93
CA ALA A 539 9.70 -7.06 -41.10
C ALA A 539 10.27 -5.64 -40.94
N CYS A 540 11.60 -5.52 -41.04
CA CYS A 540 12.42 -4.31 -40.98
C CYS A 540 11.69 -2.96 -41.11
N ASP A 541 11.70 -2.18 -40.03
CA ASP A 541 11.54 -0.72 -40.04
C ASP A 541 12.92 -0.06 -40.30
N VAL A 542 13.56 -0.36 -41.44
CA VAL A 542 14.81 0.31 -41.85
C VAL A 542 14.61 0.96 -43.22
N ASP A 543 15.25 2.11 -43.42
CA ASP A 543 15.30 2.85 -44.69
C ASP A 543 15.48 1.91 -45.89
N GLU A 544 14.64 2.12 -46.92
CA GLU A 544 14.49 1.32 -48.16
C GLU A 544 15.81 1.09 -48.94
N ILE A 545 16.88 1.80 -48.60
CA ILE A 545 18.14 1.87 -49.34
C ILE A 545 19.10 0.72 -48.99
N LEU A 546 18.90 0.01 -47.88
CA LEU A 546 19.84 -1.02 -47.40
C LEU A 546 19.52 -2.44 -47.87
N TRP A 547 18.43 -2.65 -48.63
CA TRP A 547 18.12 -3.95 -49.21
C TRP A 547 18.83 -4.14 -50.56
N PRO A 548 19.57 -5.25 -50.78
CA PRO A 548 20.23 -5.51 -52.07
C PRO A 548 19.25 -5.71 -53.23
N ASP A 549 18.03 -6.16 -52.93
CA ASP A 549 16.99 -6.44 -53.92
C ASP A 549 15.57 -6.19 -53.33
N PRO A 550 14.88 -5.11 -53.73
CA PRO A 550 13.56 -4.75 -53.20
C PRO A 550 12.44 -5.76 -53.51
N GLU A 551 12.59 -6.61 -54.55
CA GLU A 551 11.52 -7.51 -55.00
C GLU A 551 11.38 -8.77 -54.12
N GLN A 552 12.36 -9.10 -53.28
CA GLN A 552 12.32 -10.28 -52.40
C GLN A 552 11.43 -10.14 -51.16
N ARG A 553 10.73 -9.01 -50.97
CA ARG A 553 9.86 -8.80 -49.81
C ARG A 553 8.48 -9.47 -49.93
N TRP A 554 8.10 -9.97 -51.11
CA TRP A 554 6.70 -10.38 -51.37
C TRP A 554 6.28 -11.78 -50.90
N ASP A 555 7.17 -12.59 -50.34
CA ASP A 555 6.80 -13.94 -49.90
C ASP A 555 6.52 -14.01 -48.39
N ALA A 556 5.38 -13.46 -47.94
CA ALA A 556 4.71 -13.86 -46.69
C ALA A 556 3.28 -13.30 -46.49
N GLU A 557 2.55 -12.97 -47.55
CA GLU A 557 1.09 -12.76 -47.48
C GLU A 557 0.38 -13.63 -48.53
N ALA A 558 0.56 -14.95 -48.45
CA ALA A 558 -0.33 -15.95 -49.07
C ALA A 558 0.00 -17.38 -48.57
N GLU A 559 -0.49 -17.72 -47.37
CA GLU A 559 -1.13 -18.98 -46.94
C GLU A 559 -1.22 -19.10 -45.42
#